data_AF-A0A453LDB4-F1
#
_entry.id   AF-A0A453LDB4-F1
#
_cell.length_a   1.000
_cell.length_b   1.000
_cell.length_c   1.000
_cell.angle_alpha   90.00
_cell.angle_beta   90.00
_cell.angle_gamma   90.00
#
_symmetry.space_group_name_H-M   'P 1'
#
loop_
_entity.id
_entity.type
_entity.pdbx_description
1 polymer ?
#
loop_
_entity_poly.entity_id
_entity_poly.type
_entity_poly.pdbx_seq_one_letter_code
_entity_poly.pdbx_strand_id
1 'polypeptide(L)'
;SEESGDEEQDVSSSSGSESESENDQLAERERKLERVLADVPFGELQRARADGSLAARGVSAAAAAQKKARRESRKRPMEISTNVRPPRLREVIQVPKKVVRDPRFEPVYGTVDKEGFRKRYNFLFDHDLPAEKEKLQKSIKKLKDPNAIEEAKNQITWIDKQLRSNPQKNVESEILRGHIKKEREAAKAGKRPYYLKKSEIRERKLMDKYNELKVRHPEFN
;
A
#
# COMPACT_ATOMS: atom_id res chain seq x y z
N SER A 1 -20.89 40.87 -46.71
CA SER A 1 -22.15 40.93 -47.46
C SER A 1 -22.10 39.85 -48.51
N GLU A 2 -23.14 39.04 -48.54
CA GLU A 2 -23.22 37.69 -49.09
C GLU A 2 -23.55 37.68 -50.60
N GLU A 3 -23.09 36.63 -51.27
CA GLU A 3 -23.59 36.04 -52.52
C GLU A 3 -23.30 34.54 -52.37
N SER A 4 -24.00 33.56 -52.91
CA SER A 4 -25.13 33.46 -53.84
C SER A 4 -25.50 31.97 -53.86
N GLY A 5 -26.65 31.59 -54.39
CA GLY A 5 -26.96 30.19 -54.67
C GLY A 5 -28.08 30.10 -55.70
N ASP A 6 -27.91 29.21 -56.68
CA ASP A 6 -28.93 28.89 -57.67
C ASP A 6 -28.91 27.41 -58.08
N GLU A 7 -30.14 26.86 -58.13
CA GLU A 7 -30.75 25.84 -59.01
C GLU A 7 -30.06 24.47 -59.22
N GLU A 8 -30.64 23.32 -58.80
CA GLU A 8 -31.84 22.59 -59.30
C GLU A 8 -31.70 22.10 -60.76
N GLN A 9 -31.79 20.78 -60.98
CA GLN A 9 -32.86 20.19 -61.82
C GLN A 9 -32.69 18.67 -62.06
N ASP A 10 -33.86 18.03 -61.92
CA ASP A 10 -34.33 16.73 -62.39
C ASP A 10 -33.93 16.36 -63.85
N VAL A 11 -33.92 15.06 -64.19
CA VAL A 11 -35.05 14.41 -64.87
C VAL A 11 -34.83 12.93 -65.14
N SER A 12 -35.94 12.22 -64.97
CA SER A 12 -36.22 10.80 -65.14
C SER A 12 -36.26 10.32 -66.59
N SER A 13 -36.13 8.99 -66.77
CA SER A 13 -36.80 8.08 -67.73
C SER A 13 -35.78 7.10 -68.34
N SER A 14 -36.01 5.83 -68.68
CA SER A 14 -37.10 4.86 -68.57
C SER A 14 -36.65 3.61 -69.38
N SER A 15 -37.25 2.44 -69.12
CA SER A 15 -37.45 1.31 -70.07
C SER A 15 -36.47 0.13 -70.06
N GLY A 16 -37.04 -1.08 -69.95
CA GLY A 16 -36.35 -2.34 -70.27
C GLY A 16 -36.92 -3.58 -69.54
N SER A 17 -38.08 -4.05 -69.99
CA SER A 17 -38.79 -5.24 -69.48
C SER A 17 -38.09 -6.56 -69.83
N GLU A 18 -37.16 -6.99 -68.97
CA GLU A 18 -36.66 -8.37 -68.85
C GLU A 18 -36.32 -8.66 -67.38
N SER A 19 -37.29 -8.74 -66.44
CA SER A 19 -36.88 -8.85 -65.02
C SER A 19 -37.81 -9.55 -64.03
N GLU A 20 -38.95 -10.11 -64.41
CA GLU A 20 -39.82 -10.81 -63.43
C GLU A 20 -39.13 -12.06 -62.85
N SER A 21 -38.48 -12.89 -63.68
CA SER A 21 -37.74 -14.07 -63.20
C SER A 21 -36.37 -13.76 -62.57
N GLU A 22 -35.77 -12.61 -62.87
CA GLU A 22 -34.52 -12.14 -62.24
C GLU A 22 -34.79 -11.55 -60.85
N ASN A 23 -35.92 -10.85 -60.67
CA ASN A 23 -36.34 -10.27 -59.39
C ASN A 23 -36.61 -11.34 -58.32
N ASP A 24 -37.30 -12.43 -58.68
CA ASP A 24 -37.53 -13.54 -57.75
C ASP A 24 -36.22 -14.22 -57.31
N GLN A 25 -35.27 -14.36 -58.25
CA GLN A 25 -33.93 -14.88 -57.94
C GLN A 25 -33.11 -13.92 -57.06
N LEU A 26 -33.29 -12.61 -57.25
CA LEU A 26 -32.66 -11.56 -56.43
C LEU A 26 -33.21 -11.56 -55.01
N ALA A 27 -34.53 -11.65 -54.84
CA ALA A 27 -35.18 -11.72 -53.53
C ALA A 27 -34.79 -12.99 -52.76
N GLU A 28 -34.65 -14.13 -53.44
CA GLU A 28 -34.13 -15.35 -52.83
C GLU A 28 -32.66 -15.22 -52.42
N ARG A 29 -31.83 -14.57 -53.25
CA ARG A 29 -30.42 -14.30 -52.93
C ARG A 29 -30.32 -13.37 -51.72
N GLU A 30 -31.15 -12.34 -51.63
CA GLU A 30 -31.21 -11.41 -50.51
C GLU A 30 -31.58 -12.12 -49.20
N ARG A 31 -32.65 -12.92 -49.18
CA ARG A 31 -33.04 -13.72 -48.01
C ARG A 31 -31.97 -14.72 -47.58
N LYS A 32 -31.24 -15.31 -48.54
CA LYS A 32 -30.09 -16.20 -48.25
C LYS A 32 -28.95 -15.41 -47.60
N LEU A 33 -28.66 -14.20 -48.10
CA LEU A 33 -27.65 -13.30 -47.53
C LEU A 33 -28.03 -12.83 -46.11
N GLU A 34 -29.28 -12.44 -45.87
CA GLU A 34 -29.76 -12.02 -44.55
C GLU A 34 -29.57 -13.13 -43.50
N ARG A 35 -29.88 -14.38 -43.85
CA ARG A 35 -29.66 -15.53 -42.96
C ARG A 35 -28.19 -15.76 -42.66
N VAL A 36 -27.31 -15.65 -43.67
CA VAL A 36 -25.86 -15.80 -43.48
C VAL A 36 -25.29 -14.67 -42.62
N LEU A 37 -25.77 -13.44 -42.80
CA LEU A 37 -25.31 -12.26 -42.06
C LEU A 37 -25.82 -12.23 -40.61
N ALA A 38 -26.95 -12.87 -40.32
CA ALA A 38 -27.52 -12.93 -38.96
C ALA A 38 -26.57 -13.58 -37.93
N ASP A 39 -25.71 -14.50 -38.37
CA ASP A 39 -24.75 -15.19 -37.52
C ASP A 39 -23.41 -14.45 -37.36
N VAL A 40 -23.22 -13.33 -38.07
CA VAL A 40 -21.99 -12.53 -38.03
C VAL A 40 -22.09 -11.45 -36.94
N PRO A 41 -21.10 -11.29 -36.06
CA PRO A 41 -21.11 -10.26 -35.02
C PRO A 41 -21.03 -8.86 -35.62
N PHE A 42 -21.71 -7.90 -34.97
CA PHE A 42 -21.85 -6.52 -35.44
C PHE A 42 -20.51 -5.84 -35.72
N GLY A 43 -19.51 -6.05 -34.85
CA GLY A 43 -18.19 -5.48 -35.05
C GLY A 43 -17.48 -5.96 -36.32
N GLU A 44 -17.76 -7.17 -36.80
CA GLU A 44 -17.20 -7.67 -38.07
C GLU A 44 -17.94 -7.10 -39.28
N LEU A 45 -19.26 -6.90 -39.19
CA LEU A 45 -20.04 -6.22 -40.22
C LEU A 45 -19.56 -4.77 -40.41
N GLN A 46 -19.31 -4.04 -39.32
CA GLN A 46 -18.81 -2.66 -39.39
C GLN A 46 -17.43 -2.59 -40.05
N ARG A 47 -16.53 -3.56 -39.76
CA ARG A 47 -15.21 -3.65 -40.41
C ARG A 47 -15.35 -3.99 -41.90
N ALA A 48 -16.18 -4.96 -42.24
CA ALA A 48 -16.38 -5.36 -43.63
C ALA A 48 -16.99 -4.20 -44.47
N ARG A 49 -17.85 -3.37 -43.87
CA ARG A 49 -18.37 -2.13 -44.47
C ARG A 49 -17.27 -1.11 -44.70
N ALA A 50 -16.39 -0.88 -43.71
CA ALA A 50 -15.27 0.07 -43.84
C ALA A 50 -14.25 -0.38 -44.91
N ASP A 51 -13.99 -1.68 -44.99
CA ASP A 51 -13.05 -2.28 -45.96
C ASP A 51 -13.67 -2.44 -47.37
N GLY A 52 -14.96 -2.17 -47.56
CA GLY A 52 -15.68 -2.41 -48.82
C GLY A 52 -15.85 -3.89 -49.21
N SER A 53 -15.58 -4.82 -48.27
CA SER A 53 -15.52 -6.28 -48.52
C SER A 53 -16.78 -7.05 -48.08
N LEU A 54 -17.86 -6.33 -47.74
CA LEU A 54 -19.11 -6.88 -47.21
C LEU A 54 -19.69 -8.03 -48.07
N ALA A 55 -19.64 -7.89 -49.40
CA ALA A 55 -20.17 -8.89 -50.35
C ALA A 55 -19.33 -10.19 -50.41
N ALA A 56 -18.01 -10.12 -50.17
CA ALA A 56 -17.12 -11.27 -50.27
C ALA A 56 -16.90 -12.00 -48.93
N ARG A 57 -17.18 -11.34 -47.80
CA ARG A 57 -16.89 -11.86 -46.46
C ARG A 57 -18.06 -12.53 -45.74
N GLY A 58 -19.30 -12.45 -46.24
CA GLY A 58 -20.48 -12.96 -45.54
C GLY A 58 -20.34 -14.41 -45.06
N VAL A 59 -19.75 -15.30 -45.88
CA VAL A 59 -19.61 -16.74 -45.56
C VAL A 59 -18.36 -17.04 -44.70
N SER A 60 -17.27 -16.30 -44.88
CA SER A 60 -16.01 -16.55 -44.17
C SER A 60 -15.89 -15.80 -42.83
N ALA A 61 -16.63 -14.69 -42.67
CA ALA A 61 -16.68 -13.91 -41.43
C ALA A 61 -17.39 -14.67 -40.31
N ALA A 62 -18.51 -15.36 -40.58
CA ALA A 62 -19.21 -16.17 -39.57
C ALA A 62 -18.29 -17.24 -38.94
N ALA A 63 -17.44 -17.89 -39.74
CA ALA A 63 -16.47 -18.88 -39.25
C ALA A 63 -15.28 -18.25 -38.50
N ALA A 64 -14.89 -17.02 -38.85
CA ALA A 64 -13.82 -16.28 -38.18
C ALA A 64 -14.27 -15.67 -36.85
N ALA A 65 -15.54 -15.23 -36.77
CA ALA A 65 -16.19 -14.70 -35.59
C ALA A 65 -16.22 -15.71 -34.44
N GLN A 66 -16.56 -16.97 -34.73
CA GLN A 66 -16.60 -18.03 -33.71
C GLN A 66 -15.21 -18.30 -33.09
N LYS A 67 -14.13 -18.09 -33.84
CA LYS A 67 -12.75 -18.25 -33.34
C LYS A 67 -12.29 -17.08 -32.44
N LYS A 68 -12.97 -15.93 -32.49
CA LYS A 68 -12.66 -14.72 -31.69
C LYS A 68 -13.57 -14.56 -30.46
N ALA A 69 -14.17 -15.63 -29.96
CA ALA A 69 -15.04 -15.61 -28.77
C ALA A 69 -14.33 -15.23 -27.45
N ARG A 70 -13.05 -14.84 -27.49
CA ARG A 70 -12.27 -14.40 -26.33
C ARG A 70 -11.98 -12.90 -26.43
N ARG A 71 -12.05 -12.22 -25.29
CA ARG A 71 -11.63 -10.82 -25.15
C ARG A 71 -10.19 -10.66 -25.64
N GLU A 72 -9.98 -9.71 -26.53
CA GLU A 72 -8.64 -9.34 -27.01
C GLU A 72 -7.76 -8.79 -25.87
N SER A 73 -8.35 -8.09 -24.88
CA SER A 73 -7.66 -7.66 -23.67
C SER A 73 -8.58 -7.66 -22.45
N ARG A 74 -7.99 -7.72 -21.24
CA ARG A 74 -8.75 -7.84 -19.98
C ARG A 74 -9.65 -6.64 -19.66
N LYS A 75 -9.36 -5.46 -20.23
CA LYS A 75 -10.09 -4.20 -20.02
C LYS A 75 -11.02 -3.81 -21.18
N ARG A 76 -11.05 -4.60 -22.26
CA ARG A 76 -11.85 -4.30 -23.45
C ARG A 76 -13.22 -4.99 -23.35
N PRO A 77 -14.34 -4.28 -23.61
CA PRO A 77 -15.65 -4.91 -23.70
C PRO A 77 -15.71 -5.90 -24.87
N MET A 78 -16.60 -6.89 -24.74
CA MET A 78 -16.81 -7.92 -25.76
C MET A 78 -18.28 -7.99 -26.10
N GLU A 79 -18.55 -8.08 -27.39
CA GLU A 79 -19.90 -8.30 -27.91
C GLU A 79 -20.36 -9.71 -27.49
N ILE A 80 -21.57 -9.78 -26.91
CA ILE A 80 -22.23 -11.02 -26.54
C ILE A 80 -23.66 -10.96 -27.09
N SER A 81 -24.22 -12.11 -27.46
CA SER A 81 -25.61 -12.18 -27.94
C SER A 81 -26.58 -11.77 -26.83
N THR A 82 -27.63 -11.03 -27.20
CA THR A 82 -28.73 -10.61 -26.32
C THR A 82 -29.51 -11.78 -25.75
N ASN A 83 -29.42 -12.96 -26.37
CA ASN A 83 -30.03 -14.20 -25.88
C ASN A 83 -29.27 -14.79 -24.68
N VAL A 84 -28.04 -14.33 -24.40
CA VAL A 84 -27.22 -14.82 -23.29
C VAL A 84 -27.49 -13.98 -22.04
N ARG A 85 -28.02 -14.62 -20.99
CA ARG A 85 -28.27 -13.96 -19.70
C ARG A 85 -26.95 -13.57 -19.02
N PRO A 86 -26.79 -12.34 -18.50
CA PRO A 86 -25.58 -11.94 -17.78
C PRO A 86 -25.43 -12.71 -16.46
N PRO A 87 -24.18 -12.96 -15.99
CA PRO A 87 -23.96 -13.60 -14.70
C PRO A 87 -24.42 -12.69 -13.56
N ARG A 88 -24.92 -13.29 -12.46
CA ARG A 88 -25.29 -12.56 -11.24
C ARG A 88 -24.05 -11.96 -10.58
N LEU A 89 -24.15 -10.71 -10.12
CA LEU A 89 -23.13 -10.08 -9.28
C LEU A 89 -23.06 -10.82 -7.94
N ARG A 90 -21.90 -11.36 -7.58
CA ARG A 90 -21.67 -12.03 -6.28
C ARG A 90 -20.90 -11.08 -5.37
N GLU A 91 -21.48 -10.76 -4.23
CA GLU A 91 -20.78 -10.05 -3.16
C GLU A 91 -19.84 -11.02 -2.43
N VAL A 92 -18.54 -10.80 -2.57
CA VAL A 92 -17.53 -11.61 -1.89
C VAL A 92 -17.32 -11.01 -0.49
N ILE A 93 -18.00 -11.57 0.51
CA ILE A 93 -17.82 -11.19 1.91
C ILE A 93 -16.46 -11.72 2.38
N GLN A 94 -15.55 -10.80 2.74
CA GLN A 94 -14.25 -11.19 3.28
C GLN A 94 -14.41 -11.69 4.72
N VAL A 95 -14.39 -13.01 4.91
CA VAL A 95 -14.37 -13.61 6.24
C VAL A 95 -12.99 -13.39 6.87
N PRO A 96 -12.90 -12.92 8.14
CA PRO A 96 -11.62 -12.78 8.82
C PRO A 96 -10.94 -14.15 8.92
N LYS A 97 -9.79 -14.29 8.26
CA LYS A 97 -9.01 -15.52 8.27
C LYS A 97 -8.33 -15.67 9.63
N LYS A 98 -8.50 -16.83 10.27
CA LYS A 98 -7.74 -17.20 11.47
C LYS A 98 -6.30 -17.44 11.05
N VAL A 99 -5.41 -16.51 11.37
CA VAL A 99 -3.98 -16.70 11.19
C VAL A 99 -3.43 -17.30 12.48
N VAL A 100 -2.84 -18.49 12.41
CA VAL A 100 -2.10 -19.06 13.54
C VAL A 100 -0.79 -18.30 13.62
N ARG A 101 -0.68 -17.30 14.51
CA ARG A 101 0.62 -16.69 14.84
C ARG A 101 1.05 -17.13 16.23
N ASP A 102 2.36 -17.01 16.46
CA ASP A 102 2.94 -17.28 17.77
C ASP A 102 2.44 -16.20 18.74
N PRO A 103 1.85 -16.59 19.88
CA PRO A 103 1.29 -15.66 20.86
C PRO A 103 2.31 -14.60 21.31
N ARG A 104 3.61 -14.93 21.37
CA ARG A 104 4.65 -13.96 21.77
C ARG A 104 4.71 -12.75 20.84
N PHE A 105 4.27 -12.90 19.61
CA PHE A 105 4.30 -11.86 18.58
C PHE A 105 2.89 -11.38 18.20
N GLU A 106 1.86 -11.76 18.95
CA GLU A 106 0.52 -11.22 18.76
C GLU A 106 0.44 -9.79 19.33
N PRO A 107 -0.15 -8.83 18.60
CA PRO A 107 -0.27 -7.45 19.05
C PRO A 107 -1.16 -7.30 20.30
N VAL A 108 -1.89 -8.35 20.68
CA VAL A 108 -2.72 -8.43 21.89
C VAL A 108 -1.89 -8.25 23.17
N TYR A 109 -0.62 -8.68 23.18
CA TYR A 109 0.23 -8.63 24.38
C TYR A 109 0.85 -7.25 24.65
N GLY A 110 0.56 -6.24 23.81
CA GLY A 110 0.86 -4.83 24.09
C GLY A 110 2.34 -4.44 24.03
N THR A 111 2.63 -3.19 24.38
CA THR A 111 3.98 -2.63 24.38
C THR A 111 4.75 -2.97 25.66
N VAL A 112 6.04 -3.28 25.55
CA VAL A 112 6.90 -3.58 26.71
C VAL A 112 7.05 -2.35 27.61
N ASP A 113 6.76 -2.52 28.91
CA ASP A 113 7.04 -1.51 29.94
C ASP A 113 8.55 -1.44 30.23
N LYS A 114 9.20 -0.46 29.61
CA LYS A 114 10.65 -0.21 29.73
C LYS A 114 11.06 0.15 31.16
N GLU A 115 10.22 0.90 31.88
CA GLU A 115 10.54 1.33 33.24
C GLU A 115 10.42 0.16 34.23
N GLY A 116 9.36 -0.64 34.10
CA GLY A 116 9.18 -1.85 34.90
C GLY A 116 10.27 -2.88 34.62
N PHE A 117 10.65 -3.08 33.36
CA PHE A 117 11.77 -3.95 32.98
C PHE A 117 13.06 -3.50 33.66
N ARG A 118 13.40 -2.21 33.57
CA ARG A 118 14.64 -1.69 34.17
C ARG A 118 14.67 -1.90 35.68
N LYS A 119 13.55 -1.69 36.38
CA LYS A 119 13.46 -1.91 37.83
C LYS A 119 13.65 -3.38 38.20
N ARG A 120 13.00 -4.30 37.47
CA ARG A 120 13.09 -5.76 37.75
C ARG A 120 14.48 -6.32 37.47
N TYR A 121 15.14 -5.84 36.43
CA TYR A 121 16.45 -6.33 35.99
C TYR A 121 17.59 -5.34 36.27
N ASN A 122 17.48 -4.57 37.37
CA ASN A 122 18.47 -3.55 37.69
C ASN A 122 19.85 -4.14 38.01
N PHE A 123 19.88 -5.34 38.61
CA PHE A 123 21.11 -6.07 38.94
C PHE A 123 22.01 -6.30 37.72
N LEU A 124 21.42 -6.48 36.54
CA LEU A 124 22.15 -6.70 35.30
C LEU A 124 23.04 -5.49 34.96
N PHE A 125 22.52 -4.29 35.17
CA PHE A 125 23.19 -3.05 34.81
C PHE A 125 24.11 -2.52 35.91
N ASP A 126 23.75 -2.73 37.17
CA ASP A 126 24.50 -2.20 38.31
C ASP A 126 25.64 -3.15 38.74
N HIS A 127 25.48 -4.47 38.59
CA HIS A 127 26.45 -5.47 39.05
C HIS A 127 27.00 -6.35 37.93
N ASP A 128 26.15 -7.06 37.19
CA ASP A 128 26.63 -8.13 36.30
C ASP A 128 27.45 -7.61 35.11
N LEU A 129 26.90 -6.63 34.37
CA LEU A 129 27.56 -6.04 33.21
C LEU A 129 28.88 -5.34 33.56
N PRO A 130 28.97 -4.49 34.62
CA PRO A 130 30.24 -3.94 35.08
C PRO A 130 31.25 -5.02 35.49
N ALA A 131 30.82 -6.05 36.23
CA ALA A 131 31.69 -7.13 36.65
C ALA A 131 32.22 -7.95 35.46
N GLU A 132 31.38 -8.21 34.45
CA GLU A 132 31.80 -8.86 33.20
C GLU A 132 32.81 -8.00 32.44
N LYS A 133 32.58 -6.70 32.34
CA LYS A 133 33.52 -5.76 31.73
C LYS A 133 34.89 -5.81 32.41
N GLU A 134 34.94 -5.80 33.73
CA GLU A 134 36.21 -5.91 34.47
C GLU A 134 36.91 -7.26 34.24
N LYS A 135 36.15 -8.36 34.19
CA LYS A 135 36.69 -9.69 33.89
C LYS A 135 37.30 -9.74 32.48
N LEU A 136 36.62 -9.15 31.48
CA LEU A 136 37.11 -9.06 30.11
C LEU A 136 38.36 -8.17 30.00
N GLN A 137 38.42 -7.07 30.74
CA GLN A 137 39.64 -6.24 30.80
C GLN A 137 40.81 -7.02 31.42
N LYS A 138 40.55 -7.85 32.42
CA LYS A 138 41.56 -8.74 33.02
C LYS A 138 41.98 -9.86 32.07
N SER A 139 41.07 -10.42 31.25
CA SER A 139 41.41 -11.45 30.27
C SER A 139 42.24 -10.89 29.12
N ILE A 140 41.93 -9.69 28.61
CA ILE A 140 42.72 -9.01 27.56
C ILE A 140 44.19 -8.86 27.95
N LYS A 141 44.47 -8.56 29.24
CA LYS A 141 45.85 -8.43 29.74
C LYS A 141 46.60 -9.76 29.78
N LYS A 142 45.89 -10.89 29.84
CA LYS A 142 46.46 -12.24 29.97
C LYS A 142 46.58 -12.97 28.63
N LEU A 143 45.62 -12.72 27.74
CA LEU A 143 45.56 -13.32 26.42
C LEU A 143 46.67 -12.76 25.53
N LYS A 144 47.26 -13.62 24.70
CA LYS A 144 48.26 -13.26 23.70
C LYS A 144 47.71 -13.36 22.28
N ASP A 145 46.66 -14.16 22.09
CA ASP A 145 46.06 -14.38 20.78
C ASP A 145 45.32 -13.11 20.30
N PRO A 146 45.63 -12.58 19.12
CA PRO A 146 45.06 -11.33 18.64
C PRO A 146 43.55 -11.43 18.42
N ASN A 147 43.06 -12.53 17.86
CA ASN A 147 41.63 -12.73 17.59
C ASN A 147 40.79 -12.75 18.89
N ALA A 148 41.27 -13.46 19.92
CA ALA A 148 40.57 -13.51 21.22
C ALA A 148 40.57 -12.14 21.93
N ILE A 149 41.63 -11.34 21.75
CA ILE A 149 41.70 -9.97 22.26
C ILE A 149 40.66 -9.09 21.56
N GLU A 150 40.49 -9.21 20.25
CA GLU A 150 39.49 -8.46 19.48
C GLU A 150 38.06 -8.83 19.88
N GLU A 151 37.74 -10.11 20.05
CA GLU A 151 36.44 -10.55 20.55
C GLU A 151 36.13 -9.98 21.94
N ALA A 152 37.09 -10.03 22.87
CA ALA A 152 36.92 -9.47 24.20
C ALA A 152 36.73 -7.94 24.17
N LYS A 153 37.44 -7.23 23.29
CA LYS A 153 37.24 -5.78 23.06
C LYS A 153 35.84 -5.50 22.50
N ASN A 154 35.39 -6.26 21.50
CA ASN A 154 34.05 -6.13 20.92
C ASN A 154 32.98 -6.32 21.99
N GLN A 155 33.16 -7.31 22.86
CA GLN A 155 32.23 -7.56 23.95
C GLN A 155 32.19 -6.42 24.97
N ILE A 156 33.34 -5.83 25.32
CA ILE A 156 33.38 -4.61 26.16
C ILE A 156 32.62 -3.45 25.49
N THR A 157 32.80 -3.23 24.18
CA THR A 157 32.08 -2.16 23.47
C THR A 157 30.57 -2.41 23.44
N TRP A 158 30.14 -3.67 23.36
CA TRP A 158 28.75 -4.05 23.44
C TRP A 158 28.17 -3.75 24.83
N ILE A 159 28.88 -4.13 25.90
CA ILE A 159 28.50 -3.81 27.28
C ILE A 159 28.39 -2.29 27.46
N ASP A 160 29.37 -1.52 26.99
CA ASP A 160 29.34 -0.05 27.07
C ASP A 160 28.14 0.55 26.33
N LYS A 161 27.78 -0.02 25.17
CA LYS A 161 26.58 0.38 24.44
C LYS A 161 25.30 0.04 25.20
N GLN A 162 25.22 -1.12 25.86
CA GLN A 162 24.07 -1.50 26.68
C GLN A 162 23.88 -0.55 27.86
N LEU A 163 24.97 -0.18 28.55
CA LEU A 163 24.94 0.75 29.67
C LEU A 163 24.53 2.17 29.23
N ARG A 164 25.02 2.65 28.07
CA ARG A 164 24.65 3.96 27.52
C ARG A 164 23.21 4.04 27.05
N SER A 165 22.73 3.00 26.39
CA SER A 165 21.37 2.97 25.79
C SER A 165 20.27 2.83 26.83
N ASN A 166 20.59 2.31 28.01
CA ASN A 166 19.65 2.18 29.12
C ASN A 166 20.10 3.06 30.29
N PRO A 167 19.87 4.39 30.21
CA PRO A 167 20.19 5.27 31.32
C PRO A 167 19.39 4.87 32.56
N GLN A 168 20.01 4.99 33.74
CA GLN A 168 19.36 4.61 35.00
C GLN A 168 18.03 5.33 35.24
N LYS A 169 17.85 6.51 34.64
CA LYS A 169 16.69 7.37 34.91
C LYS A 169 16.20 8.07 33.65
N ASN A 170 14.89 8.03 33.45
CA ASN A 170 14.24 8.85 32.43
C ASN A 170 14.08 10.26 33.00
N VAL A 171 14.82 11.23 32.44
CA VAL A 171 14.77 12.64 32.87
C VAL A 171 13.32 13.16 32.97
N GLU A 172 12.47 12.72 32.04
CA GLU A 172 11.05 13.09 32.03
C GLU A 172 10.28 12.61 33.27
N SER A 173 10.50 11.35 33.67
CA SER A 173 9.81 10.77 34.82
C SER A 173 10.34 11.33 36.13
N GLU A 174 11.61 11.75 36.17
CA GLU A 174 12.18 12.49 37.31
C GLU A 174 11.56 13.88 37.46
N ILE A 175 11.48 14.65 36.38
CA ILE A 175 10.82 15.97 36.36
C ILE A 175 9.37 15.82 36.84
N LEU A 176 8.66 14.82 36.32
CA LEU A 176 7.26 14.58 36.67
C LEU A 176 7.13 14.15 38.15
N ARG A 177 7.98 13.24 38.62
CA ARG A 177 7.99 12.79 40.02
C ARG A 177 8.33 13.93 40.98
N GLY A 178 9.30 14.76 40.63
CA GLY A 178 9.66 15.96 41.39
C GLY A 178 8.51 16.95 41.46
N HIS A 179 7.82 17.17 40.34
CA HIS A 179 6.64 18.03 40.30
C HIS A 179 5.48 17.48 41.14
N ILE A 180 5.13 16.20 40.96
CA ILE A 180 4.06 15.56 41.72
C ILE A 180 4.31 15.64 43.23
N LYS A 181 5.57 15.52 43.67
CA LYS A 181 5.92 15.70 45.09
C LYS A 181 5.63 17.12 45.58
N LYS A 182 6.09 18.15 44.85
CA LYS A 182 5.84 19.56 45.17
C LYS A 182 4.35 19.89 45.22
N GLU A 183 3.59 19.41 44.24
CA GLU A 183 2.15 19.65 44.14
C GLU A 183 1.39 18.92 45.24
N ARG A 184 1.84 17.71 45.63
CA ARG A 184 1.28 16.99 46.78
C ARG A 184 1.47 17.77 48.08
N GLU A 185 2.61 18.43 48.26
CA GLU A 185 2.87 19.28 49.43
C GLU A 185 2.01 20.56 49.40
N ALA A 186 1.89 21.22 48.25
CA ALA A 186 1.03 22.37 48.06
C ALA A 186 -0.46 22.03 48.30
N ALA A 187 -0.90 20.87 47.84
CA ALA A 187 -2.26 20.35 48.04
C ALA A 187 -2.55 20.08 49.52
N LYS A 188 -1.59 19.53 50.26
CA LYS A 188 -1.70 19.37 51.72
C LYS A 188 -1.86 20.71 52.44
N ALA A 189 -1.23 21.77 51.92
CA ALA A 189 -1.41 23.14 52.41
C ALA A 189 -2.70 23.81 51.91
N GLY A 190 -3.60 23.10 51.23
CA GLY A 190 -4.89 23.59 50.74
C GLY A 190 -4.84 24.36 49.42
N LYS A 191 -3.67 24.45 48.76
CA LYS A 191 -3.57 25.06 47.42
C LYS A 191 -4.12 24.10 46.36
N ARG A 192 -4.62 24.64 45.25
CA ARG A 192 -5.10 23.83 44.12
C ARG A 192 -3.93 23.14 43.43
N PRO A 193 -3.93 21.80 43.28
CA PRO A 193 -2.86 21.08 42.59
C PRO A 193 -2.77 21.49 41.12
N TYR A 194 -1.55 21.72 40.64
CA TYR A 194 -1.23 21.97 39.24
C TYR A 194 -0.63 20.71 38.59
N TYR A 195 -0.90 20.51 37.29
CA TYR A 195 -0.29 19.42 36.52
C TYR A 195 0.50 19.98 35.36
N LEU A 196 1.72 19.50 35.19
CA LEU A 196 2.65 20.03 34.21
C LEU A 196 2.18 19.76 32.78
N LYS A 197 2.18 20.79 31.94
CA LYS A 197 1.90 20.65 30.51
C LYS A 197 3.07 19.95 29.81
N LYS A 198 2.78 19.28 28.68
CA LYS A 198 3.82 18.63 27.86
C LYS A 198 4.87 19.61 27.31
N SER A 199 4.50 20.87 27.08
CA SER A 199 5.45 21.94 26.69
C SER A 199 6.45 22.22 27.80
N GLU A 200 5.97 22.47 29.02
CA GLU A 200 6.79 22.75 30.20
C GLU A 200 7.72 21.59 30.55
N ILE A 201 7.24 20.35 30.39
CA ILE A 201 8.07 19.15 30.56
C ILE A 201 9.25 19.17 29.57
N ARG A 202 9.02 19.57 28.30
CA ARG A 202 10.08 19.66 27.28
C ARG A 202 11.08 20.77 27.57
N GLU A 203 10.59 21.94 27.98
CA GLU A 203 11.44 23.09 28.36
C GLU A 203 12.36 22.74 29.53
N ARG A 204 11.84 22.10 30.58
CA ARG A 204 12.66 21.65 31.72
C ARG A 204 13.75 20.68 31.30
N LYS A 205 13.44 19.69 30.45
CA LYS A 205 14.46 18.77 29.92
C LYS A 205 15.52 19.49 29.10
N LEU A 206 15.13 20.46 28.28
CA LEU A 206 16.07 21.24 27.47
C LEU A 206 16.99 22.06 28.37
N MET A 207 16.44 22.67 29.42
CA MET A 207 17.20 23.42 30.41
C MET A 207 18.19 22.53 31.16
N ASP A 208 17.75 21.36 31.64
CA ASP A 208 18.59 20.39 32.33
C ASP A 208 19.74 19.92 31.44
N LYS A 209 19.44 19.60 30.16
CA LYS A 209 20.44 19.21 29.17
C LYS A 209 21.42 20.33 28.86
N TYR A 210 20.95 21.56 28.74
CA TYR A 210 21.82 22.73 28.53
C TYR A 210 22.77 22.93 29.72
N ASN A 211 22.25 22.83 30.95
CA ASN A 211 23.06 22.92 32.16
C ASN A 211 24.13 21.82 32.22
N GLU A 212 23.77 20.57 31.86
CA GLU A 212 24.73 19.47 31.78
C GLU A 212 25.84 19.74 30.76
N LEU A 213 25.47 20.25 29.57
CA LEU A 213 26.45 20.59 28.53
C LEU A 213 27.35 21.75 28.94
N LYS A 214 26.79 22.77 29.61
CA LYS A 214 27.55 23.91 30.15
C LYS A 214 28.58 23.45 31.18
N VAL A 215 28.21 22.52 32.06
CA VAL A 215 29.15 21.93 33.04
C VAL A 215 30.23 21.09 32.34
N ARG A 216 29.87 20.36 31.29
CA ARG A 216 30.81 19.51 30.54
C ARG A 216 31.79 20.32 29.68
N HIS A 217 31.34 21.44 29.14
CA HIS A 217 32.12 22.31 28.24
C HIS A 217 32.03 23.78 28.71
N PRO A 218 32.79 24.15 29.76
CA PRO A 218 32.76 25.50 30.30
C PRO A 218 33.37 26.55 29.36
N GLU A 219 34.12 26.15 28.34
CA GLU A 219 34.88 27.04 27.45
C GLU A 219 34.08 27.73 26.35
N PHE A 220 32.81 27.37 26.16
CA PHE A 220 31.96 27.93 25.09
C PHE A 220 31.12 29.14 25.55
N ASN A 221 31.57 29.86 26.58
CA ASN A 221 30.80 30.91 27.24
C ASN A 221 31.63 32.15 27.55
#